data_AF-A0A7Y2P0E6-F1
#
_entry.id   AF-A0A7Y2P0E6-F1
#
_cell.length_a   1.000
_cell.length_b   1.000
_cell.length_c   1.000
_cell.angle_alpha   90.00
_cell.angle_beta   90.00
_cell.angle_gamma   90.00
#
_symmetry.space_group_name_H-M   'P 1'
#
loop_
_entity.id
_entity.type
_entity.pdbx_description
1 polymer ?
#
loop_
_entity_poly.entity_id
_entity_poly.type
_entity_poly.pdbx_seq_one_letter_code
_entity_poly.pdbx_strand_id
1 'polypeptide(L)'
;MNSKRNFLLGAFGAAAAIPALAARPQSKEYLPNVVLQTHLGKEVRFYDDLVKGNKVVVFNMIYTTCQNICPPNTANLIQVQKMLGSRMGRDVFFFSITLQPEIDKPRDLQAYAKQYGIALGWTLLTGERKEVDIVRKTLGFVDPDPAVDESLERHTGMLRIGNAGIDRWSMMPSLLKPQQIVKSITSMKKRVS
;
A
#
# COMPACT_ATOMS: atom_id res chain seq x y z
N MET A 1 -34.38 -54.96 55.58
CA MET A 1 -33.37 -54.92 54.50
C MET A 1 -33.37 -53.53 53.89
N ASN A 2 -32.30 -52.78 54.14
CA ASN A 2 -32.09 -51.39 53.74
C ASN A 2 -31.80 -51.27 52.24
N SER A 3 -32.35 -50.24 51.59
CA SER A 3 -31.70 -49.64 50.43
C SER A 3 -31.95 -48.13 50.41
N LYS A 4 -31.02 -47.38 51.01
CA LYS A 4 -30.91 -45.93 50.83
C LYS A 4 -30.28 -45.68 49.46
N ARG A 5 -30.97 -44.96 48.57
CA ARG A 5 -30.37 -44.39 47.35
C ARG A 5 -29.90 -42.96 47.65
N ASN A 6 -28.58 -42.79 47.70
CA ASN A 6 -27.91 -41.49 47.74
C ASN A 6 -28.07 -40.77 46.39
N PHE A 7 -28.48 -39.51 46.45
CA PHE A 7 -28.24 -38.51 45.40
C PHE A 7 -26.79 -38.04 45.50
N LEU A 8 -26.02 -38.10 44.41
CA LEU A 8 -24.72 -37.43 44.31
C LEU A 8 -24.65 -36.58 43.04
N LEU A 9 -24.31 -35.32 43.28
CA LEU A 9 -23.96 -34.24 42.35
C LEU A 9 -22.85 -34.65 41.36
N GLY A 10 -22.78 -33.94 40.23
CA GLY A 10 -21.53 -33.86 39.46
C GLY A 10 -21.62 -33.14 38.12
N ALA A 11 -21.92 -31.84 38.13
CA ALA A 11 -21.67 -30.98 36.98
C ALA A 11 -20.18 -30.58 36.95
N PHE A 12 -19.45 -30.96 35.89
CA PHE A 12 -18.19 -30.33 35.50
C PHE A 12 -18.08 -30.35 33.97
N GLY A 13 -18.78 -29.43 33.32
CA GLY A 13 -18.49 -29.07 31.94
C GLY A 13 -17.21 -28.23 31.93
N ALA A 14 -16.10 -28.81 31.49
CA ALA A 14 -14.85 -28.08 31.29
C ALA A 14 -15.08 -27.00 30.21
N ALA A 15 -15.03 -25.73 30.59
CA ALA A 15 -14.99 -24.63 29.64
C ALA A 15 -13.63 -24.68 28.92
N ALA A 16 -13.62 -25.15 27.67
CA ALA A 16 -12.45 -25.04 26.81
C ALA A 16 -12.14 -23.55 26.58
N ALA A 17 -10.98 -23.09 27.03
CA ALA A 17 -10.51 -21.74 26.75
C ALA A 17 -10.34 -21.57 25.24
N ILE A 18 -11.08 -20.63 24.64
CA ILE A 18 -10.87 -20.24 23.25
C ILE A 18 -9.47 -19.61 23.17
N PRO A 19 -8.58 -20.12 22.30
CA PRO A 19 -7.25 -19.53 22.17
C PRO A 19 -7.41 -18.06 21.76
N ALA A 20 -6.74 -17.17 22.48
CA ALA A 20 -6.69 -15.77 22.11
C ALA A 20 -6.19 -15.67 20.67
N LEU A 21 -7.03 -15.11 19.79
CA LEU A 21 -6.67 -14.87 18.40
C LEU A 21 -5.38 -14.05 18.41
N ALA A 22 -4.30 -14.58 17.82
CA ALA A 22 -3.01 -13.90 17.78
C ALA A 22 -3.21 -12.47 17.26
N ALA A 23 -2.61 -11.49 17.95
CA ALA A 23 -2.65 -10.10 17.52
C ALA A 23 -2.14 -10.00 16.07
N ARG A 24 -2.84 -9.24 15.22
CA ARG A 24 -2.39 -9.03 13.84
C ARG A 24 -1.02 -8.33 13.87
N PRO A 25 -0.03 -8.80 13.10
CA PRO A 25 1.28 -8.16 13.04
C PRO A 25 1.12 -6.72 12.56
N GLN A 26 1.77 -5.79 13.26
CA GLN A 26 1.70 -4.37 12.94
C GLN A 26 2.45 -4.09 11.63
N SER A 27 2.05 -3.06 10.88
CA SER A 27 2.76 -2.61 9.67
C SER A 27 4.29 -2.54 9.77
N LYS A 28 4.84 -2.18 10.94
CA LYS A 28 6.28 -2.14 11.19
C LYS A 28 6.96 -3.51 11.07
N GLU A 29 6.25 -4.58 11.37
CA GLU A 29 6.80 -5.93 11.48
C GLU A 29 6.88 -6.64 10.13
N TYR A 30 6.06 -6.26 9.15
CA TYR A 30 5.99 -6.94 7.85
C TYR A 30 6.37 -6.08 6.64
N LEU A 31 6.42 -4.74 6.76
CA LEU A 31 6.84 -3.88 5.64
C LEU A 31 8.37 -3.82 5.55
N PRO A 32 8.95 -3.87 4.32
CA PRO A 32 10.40 -3.81 4.15
C PRO A 32 10.93 -2.41 4.49
N ASN A 33 12.22 -2.31 4.79
CA ASN A 33 12.90 -1.02 4.93
C ASN A 33 14.10 -0.89 3.98
N VAL A 34 13.91 -1.40 2.76
CA VAL A 34 14.88 -1.33 1.66
C VAL A 34 15.14 0.12 1.25
N VAL A 35 16.28 0.35 0.59
CA VAL A 35 16.62 1.66 0.03
C VAL A 35 15.95 1.78 -1.34
N LEU A 36 15.49 2.98 -1.67
CA LEU A 36 15.00 3.36 -2.98
C LEU A 36 15.55 4.74 -3.32
N GLN A 37 15.40 5.15 -4.57
CA GLN A 37 15.80 6.46 -5.05
C GLN A 37 14.61 7.20 -5.65
N THR A 38 14.46 8.47 -5.31
CA THR A 38 13.45 9.34 -5.89
C THR A 38 13.84 9.80 -7.29
N HIS A 39 12.87 10.25 -8.08
CA HIS A 39 13.08 10.97 -9.34
C HIS A 39 13.90 12.28 -9.20
N LEU A 40 14.19 12.74 -7.99
CA LEU A 40 15.09 13.87 -7.71
C LEU A 40 16.51 13.40 -7.30
N GLY A 41 16.81 12.11 -7.41
CA GLY A 41 18.11 11.52 -7.07
C GLY A 41 18.34 11.27 -5.58
N LYS A 42 17.41 11.67 -4.70
CA LYS A 42 17.51 11.44 -3.26
C LYS A 42 17.25 9.97 -2.91
N GLU A 43 18.12 9.38 -2.08
CA GLU A 43 17.90 8.07 -1.44
C GLU A 43 16.90 8.17 -0.28
N VAL A 44 16.05 7.15 -0.16
CA VAL A 44 15.00 7.04 0.85
C VAL A 44 14.85 5.59 1.31
N ARG A 45 14.54 5.37 2.58
CA ARG A 45 14.17 4.07 3.13
C ARG A 45 12.66 3.88 3.08
N PHE A 46 12.20 2.77 2.51
CA PHE A 46 10.79 2.55 2.23
C PHE A 46 9.89 2.75 3.46
N TYR A 47 10.20 2.10 4.58
CA TYR A 47 9.36 2.23 5.77
C TYR A 47 9.60 3.56 6.47
N ASP A 48 10.84 3.85 6.87
CA ASP A 48 11.13 4.98 7.75
C ASP A 48 10.82 6.34 7.12
N ASP A 49 11.13 6.55 5.84
CA ASP A 49 10.91 7.83 5.19
C ASP A 49 9.51 7.92 4.58
N LEU A 50 9.08 6.88 3.86
CA LEU A 50 7.88 6.97 3.02
C LEU A 50 6.61 6.59 3.77
N VAL A 51 6.64 5.58 4.65
CA VAL A 51 5.43 4.97 5.24
C VAL A 51 5.17 5.40 6.67
N LYS A 52 6.21 5.42 7.50
CA LYS A 52 6.11 5.60 8.95
C LYS A 52 5.40 6.90 9.34
N GLY A 53 4.63 6.82 10.42
CA GLY A 53 3.88 7.93 11.00
C GLY A 53 2.38 7.87 10.73
N ASN A 54 1.67 8.91 11.15
CA ASN A 54 0.21 9.04 10.95
C ASN A 54 -0.07 9.87 9.70
N LYS A 55 0.28 9.31 8.54
CA LYS A 55 0.05 9.90 7.22
C LYS A 55 -0.57 8.86 6.30
N VAL A 56 -1.34 9.32 5.32
CA VAL A 56 -1.91 8.42 4.29
C VAL A 56 -0.93 8.33 3.13
N VAL A 57 -0.58 7.12 2.75
CA VAL A 57 0.28 6.82 1.61
C VAL A 57 -0.50 6.09 0.54
N VAL A 58 -0.30 6.47 -0.72
CA VAL A 58 -0.91 5.83 -1.89
C VAL A 58 0.20 5.36 -2.80
N PHE A 59 0.27 4.07 -3.05
CA PHE A 59 1.22 3.46 -3.96
C PHE A 59 0.53 2.98 -5.24
N ASN A 60 1.23 3.09 -6.36
CA ASN A 60 0.89 2.43 -7.62
C ASN A 60 2.16 2.07 -8.40
N MET A 61 2.05 1.14 -9.33
CA MET A 61 3.16 0.75 -10.21
C MET A 61 3.05 1.46 -11.56
N ILE A 62 4.20 1.89 -12.11
CA ILE A 62 4.34 2.51 -13.43
C ILE A 62 5.61 2.00 -14.11
N TYR A 63 5.82 2.36 -15.37
CA TYR A 63 7.12 2.35 -16.04
C TYR A 63 7.05 3.36 -17.19
N THR A 64 8.16 4.03 -17.51
CA THR A 64 8.09 5.23 -18.36
C THR A 64 7.74 4.92 -19.82
N THR A 65 8.03 3.70 -20.29
CA THR A 65 7.75 3.23 -21.66
C THR A 65 6.31 2.71 -21.84
N CYS A 66 5.50 2.70 -20.79
CA CYS A 66 4.12 2.21 -20.80
C CYS A 66 3.19 3.15 -21.59
N GLN A 67 2.65 2.66 -22.71
CA GLN A 67 1.79 3.47 -23.60
C GLN A 67 0.28 3.23 -23.41
N ASN A 68 -0.10 2.13 -22.75
CA ASN A 68 -1.49 1.69 -22.70
C ASN A 68 -2.16 2.02 -21.35
N ILE A 69 -1.81 1.25 -20.31
CA ILE A 69 -2.53 1.32 -19.03
C ILE A 69 -2.07 2.52 -18.20
N CYS A 70 -0.79 2.88 -18.21
CA CYS A 70 -0.27 3.92 -17.33
C CYS A 70 -0.81 5.33 -17.62
N PRO A 71 -0.91 5.82 -18.88
CA PRO A 71 -1.39 7.16 -19.16
C PRO A 71 -2.80 7.48 -18.60
N PRO A 72 -3.86 6.67 -18.82
CA PRO A 72 -5.18 6.97 -18.25
C PRO A 72 -5.19 6.88 -16.71
N ASN A 73 -4.40 5.96 -16.13
CA ASN A 73 -4.28 5.85 -14.68
C ASN A 73 -3.61 7.09 -14.07
N THR A 74 -2.50 7.54 -14.64
CA THR A 74 -1.80 8.76 -14.21
C THR A 74 -2.70 9.98 -14.35
N ALA A 75 -3.42 10.11 -15.48
CA ALA A 75 -4.37 11.20 -15.68
C ALA A 75 -5.50 11.21 -14.61
N ASN A 76 -6.03 10.05 -14.25
CA ASN A 76 -7.04 9.94 -13.19
C ASN A 76 -6.48 10.35 -11.82
N LEU A 77 -5.27 9.91 -11.49
CA LEU A 77 -4.62 10.27 -10.22
C LEU A 77 -4.23 11.74 -10.14
N ILE A 78 -3.97 12.42 -11.26
CA ILE A 78 -3.83 13.88 -11.29
C ILE A 78 -5.13 14.57 -10.86
N GLN A 79 -6.30 14.06 -11.25
CA GLN A 79 -7.58 14.59 -10.77
C GLN A 79 -7.74 14.38 -9.27
N VAL A 80 -7.37 13.19 -8.76
CA VAL A 80 -7.36 12.90 -7.32
C VAL A 80 -6.41 13.84 -6.57
N GLN A 81 -5.19 14.06 -7.08
CA GLN A 81 -4.21 14.99 -6.51
C GLN A 81 -4.81 16.41 -6.40
N LYS A 82 -5.44 16.91 -7.47
CA LYS A 82 -6.11 18.22 -7.48
C LYS A 82 -7.22 18.31 -6.43
N MET A 83 -8.05 17.27 -6.31
CA MET A 83 -9.15 17.23 -5.33
C MET A 83 -8.65 17.18 -3.87
N LEU A 84 -7.50 16.55 -3.62
CA LEU A 84 -6.88 16.51 -2.29
C LEU A 84 -6.26 17.87 -1.90
N GLY A 85 -5.86 18.68 -2.88
CA GLY A 85 -5.39 20.04 -2.69
C GLY A 85 -4.28 20.14 -1.65
N SER A 86 -4.47 20.99 -0.63
CA SER A 86 -3.46 21.27 0.40
C SER A 86 -3.09 20.06 1.28
N ARG A 87 -3.84 18.96 1.23
CA ARG A 87 -3.50 17.69 1.92
C ARG A 87 -2.25 17.04 1.31
N MET A 88 -2.02 17.24 0.01
CA MET A 88 -0.88 16.66 -0.70
C MET A 88 0.43 17.20 -0.15
N GLY A 89 1.33 16.30 0.25
CA GLY A 89 2.62 16.64 0.83
C GLY A 89 2.56 17.06 2.31
N ARG A 90 1.36 17.15 2.91
CA ARG A 90 1.16 17.46 4.33
C ARG A 90 0.85 16.20 5.13
N ASP A 91 -0.22 15.52 4.77
CA ASP A 91 -0.69 14.31 5.44
C ASP A 91 -1.21 13.24 4.47
N VAL A 92 -1.14 13.52 3.16
CA VAL A 92 -1.34 12.55 2.08
C VAL A 92 -0.16 12.60 1.13
N PHE A 93 0.41 11.43 0.81
CA PHE A 93 1.58 11.28 -0.04
C PHE A 93 1.36 10.18 -1.07
N PHE A 94 1.68 10.48 -2.32
CA PHE A 94 1.58 9.53 -3.43
C PHE A 94 2.97 9.06 -3.82
N PHE A 95 3.09 7.78 -4.15
CA PHE A 95 4.34 7.14 -4.53
C PHE A 95 4.10 6.23 -5.72
N SER A 96 4.64 6.58 -6.89
CA SER A 96 4.63 5.66 -8.03
C SER A 96 5.99 5.00 -8.15
N ILE A 97 6.02 3.67 -8.18
CA ILE A 97 7.26 2.89 -8.22
C ILE A 97 7.39 2.29 -9.63
N THR A 98 8.57 2.44 -10.24
CA THR A 98 8.82 1.84 -11.55
C THR A 98 8.92 0.31 -11.48
N LEU A 99 8.39 -0.38 -12.49
CA LEU A 99 8.59 -1.81 -12.72
C LEU A 99 9.82 -2.11 -13.60
N GLN A 100 10.49 -1.09 -14.15
CA GLN A 100 11.69 -1.22 -14.98
C GLN A 100 12.87 -0.41 -14.40
N PRO A 101 13.33 -0.68 -13.16
CA PRO A 101 14.38 0.12 -12.50
C PRO A 101 15.73 0.14 -13.25
N GLU A 102 16.01 -0.89 -14.04
CA GLU A 102 17.18 -0.93 -14.92
C GLU A 102 17.14 0.11 -16.04
N ILE A 103 15.95 0.53 -16.49
CA ILE A 103 15.74 1.54 -17.54
C ILE A 103 15.39 2.91 -16.92
N ASP A 104 14.43 2.93 -16.01
CA ASP A 104 13.83 4.14 -15.45
C ASP A 104 14.74 4.75 -14.37
N LYS A 105 15.73 5.54 -14.80
CA LYS A 105 16.61 6.29 -13.90
C LYS A 105 15.89 7.54 -13.38
N PRO A 106 16.41 8.20 -12.33
CA PRO A 106 15.77 9.39 -11.77
C PRO A 106 15.41 10.45 -12.80
N ARG A 107 16.28 10.69 -13.79
CA ARG A 107 16.03 11.65 -14.88
C ARG A 107 14.81 11.29 -15.74
N ASP A 108 14.60 10.01 -16.02
CA ASP A 108 13.52 9.53 -16.89
C ASP A 108 12.20 9.60 -16.14
N LEU A 109 12.21 9.24 -14.85
CA LEU A 109 11.07 9.46 -13.96
C LEU A 109 10.74 10.94 -13.76
N GLN A 110 11.75 11.81 -13.71
CA GLN A 110 11.52 13.25 -13.63
C GLN A 110 10.90 13.80 -14.92
N ALA A 111 11.33 13.30 -16.09
CA ALA A 111 10.71 13.63 -17.36
C ALA A 111 9.24 13.16 -17.41
N TYR A 112 8.96 11.94 -16.95
CA TYR A 112 7.60 11.42 -16.81
C TYR A 112 6.75 12.31 -15.89
N ALA A 113 7.27 12.67 -14.72
CA ALA A 113 6.57 13.56 -13.78
C ALA A 113 6.21 14.91 -14.43
N LYS A 114 7.15 15.51 -15.19
CA LYS A 114 6.91 16.75 -15.95
C LYS A 114 5.85 16.57 -17.04
N GLN A 115 5.94 15.51 -17.83
CA GLN A 115 5.02 15.23 -18.93
C GLN A 115 3.56 15.16 -18.45
N TYR A 116 3.31 14.53 -17.31
CA TYR A 116 1.96 14.36 -16.77
C TYR A 116 1.53 15.45 -15.78
N GLY A 117 2.42 16.41 -15.47
CA GLY A 117 2.14 17.48 -14.50
C GLY A 117 2.01 16.97 -13.06
N ILE A 118 2.76 15.93 -12.69
CA ILE A 118 2.81 15.40 -11.33
C ILE A 118 3.42 16.46 -10.40
N ALA A 119 2.63 16.88 -9.40
CA ALA A 119 2.98 17.99 -8.51
C ALA A 119 3.42 17.53 -7.10
N LEU A 120 3.64 18.51 -6.21
CA LEU A 120 4.06 18.32 -4.82
C LEU A 120 3.21 17.26 -4.09
N GLY A 121 3.88 16.48 -3.24
CA GLY A 121 3.26 15.38 -2.48
C GLY A 121 3.15 14.08 -3.27
N TRP A 122 3.58 14.04 -4.53
CA TRP A 122 3.67 12.83 -5.33
C TRP A 122 5.11 12.59 -5.81
N THR A 123 5.71 11.50 -5.37
CA THR A 123 7.10 11.13 -5.67
C THR A 123 7.17 9.87 -6.53
N LEU A 124 7.93 9.91 -7.61
CA LEU A 124 8.28 8.72 -8.38
C LEU A 124 9.57 8.09 -7.84
N LEU A 125 9.61 6.76 -7.81
CA LEU A 125 10.65 5.95 -7.16
C LEU A 125 11.22 4.90 -8.12
N THR A 126 12.53 4.70 -8.03
CA THR A 126 13.32 3.62 -8.63
C THR A 126 14.27 3.03 -7.57
N GLY A 127 15.12 2.09 -7.93
CA GLY A 127 16.07 1.45 -7.00
C GLY A 127 16.68 0.21 -7.61
N GLU A 128 17.27 -0.66 -6.78
CA GLU A 128 17.73 -1.96 -7.26
C GLU A 128 16.54 -2.86 -7.60
N ARG A 129 16.66 -3.67 -8.67
CA ARG A 129 15.60 -4.56 -9.13
C ARG A 129 15.02 -5.42 -8.00
N LYS A 130 15.91 -6.01 -7.19
CA LYS A 130 15.55 -6.85 -6.05
C LYS A 130 14.73 -6.08 -5.00
N GLU A 131 15.09 -4.83 -4.72
CA GLU A 131 14.42 -4.00 -3.70
C GLU A 131 13.04 -3.56 -4.18
N VAL A 132 12.92 -3.16 -5.44
CA VAL A 132 11.64 -2.86 -6.09
C VAL A 132 10.71 -4.07 -6.05
N ASP A 133 11.20 -5.27 -6.38
CA ASP A 133 10.38 -6.49 -6.35
C ASP A 133 9.93 -6.87 -4.93
N ILE A 134 10.80 -6.68 -3.92
CA ILE A 134 10.41 -6.88 -2.50
C ILE A 134 9.24 -5.96 -2.15
N VAL A 135 9.32 -4.66 -2.49
CA VAL A 135 8.27 -3.69 -2.21
C VAL A 135 6.99 -4.01 -2.98
N ARG A 136 7.11 -4.28 -4.29
CA ARG A 136 5.99 -4.64 -5.18
C ARG A 136 5.19 -5.80 -4.60
N LYS A 137 5.86 -6.91 -4.27
CA LYS A 137 5.23 -8.12 -3.71
C LYS A 137 4.65 -7.86 -2.32
N THR A 138 5.36 -7.15 -1.44
CA THR A 138 4.87 -6.85 -0.09
C THR A 138 3.62 -5.97 -0.10
N LEU A 139 3.51 -5.05 -1.06
CA LEU A 139 2.33 -4.21 -1.24
C LEU A 139 1.16 -4.93 -1.94
N GLY A 140 1.38 -6.16 -2.41
CA GLY A 140 0.36 -7.00 -3.03
C GLY A 140 0.16 -6.76 -4.53
N PHE A 141 1.10 -6.08 -5.21
CA PHE A 141 1.09 -5.94 -6.67
C PHE A 141 1.72 -7.18 -7.30
N VAL A 142 1.06 -8.32 -7.14
CA VAL A 142 1.58 -9.63 -7.52
C VAL A 142 0.44 -10.45 -8.12
N ASP A 143 0.72 -11.15 -9.21
CA ASP A 143 -0.17 -12.18 -9.75
C ASP A 143 0.18 -13.52 -9.07
N PRO A 144 -0.81 -14.32 -8.62
CA PRO A 144 -0.53 -15.62 -8.01
C PRO A 144 0.11 -16.62 -8.99
N ASP A 145 -0.08 -16.46 -10.30
CA ASP A 145 0.61 -17.25 -11.32
C ASP A 145 1.97 -16.60 -11.66
N PRO A 146 3.11 -17.25 -11.36
CA PRO A 146 4.43 -16.69 -11.66
C PRO A 146 4.65 -16.34 -13.13
N ALA A 147 4.07 -17.10 -14.07
CA ALA A 147 4.22 -16.83 -15.49
C ALA A 147 3.46 -15.56 -15.91
N VAL A 148 2.34 -15.26 -15.24
CA VAL A 148 1.57 -14.04 -15.48
C VAL A 148 2.19 -12.85 -14.73
N ASP A 149 2.80 -13.09 -13.56
CA ASP A 149 3.50 -12.08 -12.75
C ASP A 149 4.70 -11.44 -13.49
N GLU A 150 5.24 -12.07 -14.53
CA GLU A 150 6.28 -11.48 -15.37
C GLU A 150 5.78 -10.31 -16.24
N SER A 151 4.46 -10.24 -16.50
CA SER A 151 3.87 -9.17 -17.30
C SER A 151 3.75 -7.88 -16.49
N LEU A 152 4.51 -6.85 -16.89
CA LEU A 152 4.50 -5.54 -16.23
C LEU A 152 3.09 -4.92 -16.17
N GLU A 153 2.29 -5.11 -17.21
CA GLU A 153 0.94 -4.56 -17.30
C GLU A 153 0.03 -5.08 -16.17
N ARG A 154 0.25 -6.30 -15.69
CA ARG A 154 -0.54 -6.95 -14.63
C ARG A 154 -0.38 -6.31 -13.25
N HIS A 155 0.68 -5.51 -13.06
CA HIS A 155 0.96 -4.83 -11.79
C HIS A 155 0.53 -3.36 -11.79
N THR A 156 0.13 -2.85 -12.96
CA THR A 156 -0.39 -1.49 -13.12
C THR A 156 -1.91 -1.47 -12.91
N GLY A 157 -2.50 -0.28 -12.81
CA GLY A 157 -3.96 -0.14 -12.74
C GLY A 157 -4.59 -0.38 -11.35
N MET A 158 -3.77 -0.63 -10.33
CA MET A 158 -4.20 -0.75 -8.93
C MET A 158 -3.53 0.29 -8.04
N LEU A 159 -4.21 0.64 -6.94
CA LEU A 159 -3.73 1.49 -5.86
C LEU A 159 -3.63 0.68 -4.58
N ARG A 160 -2.53 0.83 -3.84
CA ARG A 160 -2.42 0.40 -2.45
C ARG A 160 -2.44 1.63 -1.56
N ILE A 161 -3.47 1.76 -0.73
CA ILE A 161 -3.70 2.93 0.14
C ILE A 161 -3.50 2.49 1.58
N GLY A 162 -2.67 3.19 2.35
CA GLY A 162 -2.35 2.82 3.73
C GLY A 162 -2.13 3.98 4.68
N ASN A 163 -2.27 3.68 5.97
CA ASN A 163 -1.80 4.51 7.08
C ASN A 163 -1.22 3.57 8.15
N ALA A 164 0.11 3.55 8.25
CA ALA A 164 0.84 2.68 9.16
C ALA A 164 0.57 2.99 10.64
N GLY A 165 0.32 4.26 10.98
CA GLY A 165 0.04 4.69 12.35
C GLY A 165 -1.26 4.14 12.96
N ILE A 166 -2.14 3.58 12.14
CA ILE A 166 -3.39 2.91 12.57
C ILE A 166 -3.52 1.49 12.00
N ASP A 167 -2.43 0.95 11.47
CA ASP A 167 -2.36 -0.38 10.83
C ASP A 167 -3.51 -0.66 9.84
N ARG A 168 -3.77 0.30 8.96
CA ARG A 168 -4.88 0.22 8.01
C ARG A 168 -4.39 0.29 6.58
N TRP A 169 -4.78 -0.69 5.79
CA TRP A 169 -4.44 -0.78 4.37
C TRP A 169 -5.64 -1.26 3.55
N SER A 170 -5.74 -0.78 2.31
CA SER A 170 -6.75 -1.20 1.34
C SER A 170 -6.16 -1.18 -0.07
N MET A 171 -6.82 -1.85 -1.00
CA MET A 171 -6.43 -1.87 -2.40
C MET A 171 -7.67 -1.61 -3.28
N MET A 172 -7.49 -0.89 -4.39
CA MET A 172 -8.57 -0.60 -5.33
C MET A 172 -8.06 -0.27 -6.73
N PRO A 173 -8.89 -0.39 -7.79
CA PRO A 173 -8.50 0.02 -9.13
C PRO A 173 -8.23 1.53 -9.21
N SER A 174 -7.18 1.93 -9.93
CA SER A 174 -6.83 3.35 -10.12
C SER A 174 -7.72 4.07 -11.13
N LEU A 175 -8.61 3.38 -11.84
CA LEU A 175 -9.62 3.97 -12.73
C LEU A 175 -11.01 4.12 -12.09
N LEU A 176 -11.16 3.89 -10.78
CA LEU A 176 -12.38 4.29 -10.08
C LEU A 176 -12.60 5.81 -10.20
N LYS A 177 -13.85 6.25 -10.04
CA LYS A 177 -14.17 7.68 -10.06
C LYS A 177 -13.30 8.41 -9.03
N PRO A 178 -12.65 9.55 -9.36
CA PRO A 178 -11.76 10.26 -8.44
C PRO A 178 -12.34 10.49 -7.04
N GLN A 179 -13.65 10.79 -6.96
CA GLN A 179 -14.38 10.99 -5.71
C GLN A 179 -14.34 9.75 -4.80
N GLN A 180 -14.40 8.54 -5.36
CA GLN A 180 -14.35 7.29 -4.61
C GLN A 180 -12.94 7.07 -4.02
N ILE A 181 -11.90 7.37 -4.81
CA ILE A 181 -10.50 7.29 -4.37
C ILE A 181 -10.26 8.31 -3.24
N VAL A 182 -10.68 9.56 -3.41
CA VAL A 182 -10.58 10.61 -2.38
C VAL A 182 -11.33 10.21 -1.11
N LYS A 183 -12.54 9.64 -1.21
CA LYS A 183 -13.31 9.14 -0.06
C LYS A 183 -12.53 8.05 0.70
N SER A 184 -11.90 7.12 -0.02
CA SER A 184 -11.08 6.09 0.61
C SER A 184 -9.88 6.68 1.34
N ILE A 185 -9.10 7.55 0.68
CA ILE A 185 -7.93 8.23 1.26
C ILE A 185 -8.34 9.02 2.52
N THR A 186 -9.43 9.77 2.46
CA THR A 186 -9.89 10.61 3.58
C THR A 186 -10.42 9.81 4.76
N SER A 187 -10.87 8.56 4.53
CA SER A 187 -11.32 7.63 5.59
C SER A 187 -10.18 6.97 6.36
N MET A 188 -8.93 7.01 5.87
CA MET A 188 -7.74 6.39 6.47
C MET A 188 -7.12 7.22 7.60
N LYS A 189 -7.96 7.69 8.53
CA LYS A 189 -7.54 8.53 9.66
C LYS A 189 -7.80 7.83 10.98
N LYS A 190 -6.94 8.11 11.96
CA LYS A 190 -7.22 7.78 13.37
C LYS A 190 -8.50 8.50 13.76
N ARG A 191 -9.52 7.77 14.22
CA ARG A 191 -10.69 8.39 14.84
C ARG A 191 -10.19 9.07 16.11
N VAL A 192 -10.42 10.37 16.22
CA VAL A 192 -10.24 11.09 17.49
C VAL A 192 -11.42 10.65 18.35
N SER A 193 -11.11 9.93 19.42
CA SER A 193 -12.05 9.64 20.52
C SER A 193 -12.30 10.90 21.32
#